data_AF-A0A0Q9LTN7-F1
#
_entry.id   AF-A0A0Q9LTN7-F1
#
_cell.length_a   1.000
_cell.length_b   1.000
_cell.length_c   1.000
_cell.angle_alpha   90.00
_cell.angle_beta   90.00
_cell.angle_gamma   90.00
#
_symmetry.space_group_name_H-M   'P 1'
#
loop_
_entity.id
_entity.type
_entity.pdbx_description
1 polymer ?
#
loop_
_entity_poly.entity_id
_entity_poly.type
_entity_poly.pdbx_seq_one_letter_code
_entity_poly.pdbx_strand_id
1 'polypeptide(L)' 'MEVIFEGFDAFSPQYLDIEVDGFMMQIEPLSGYQARIVRLYSCNPQDYLNEHFTPGSIISYQPQLAVNSAR' A
#
# COMPACT_ATOMS: atom_id res chain seq x y z
N MET A 1 -27.80 -18.16 -0.31
CA MET A 1 -28.09 -16.84 -0.88
C MET A 1 -26.72 -16.20 -1.13
N GLU A 2 -26.21 -16.23 -2.36
CA GLU A 2 -25.01 -15.47 -2.70
C GLU A 2 -25.43 -14.02 -2.91
N VAL A 3 -24.86 -13.12 -2.10
CA VAL A 3 -25.10 -11.68 -2.22
C VAL A 3 -24.04 -11.17 -3.18
N ILE A 4 -24.44 -10.96 -4.44
CA ILE A 4 -23.55 -10.35 -5.44
C ILE A 4 -23.52 -8.84 -5.12
N PHE A 5 -22.36 -8.36 -4.68
CA PHE A 5 -22.14 -6.94 -4.37
C PHE A 5 -22.14 -6.13 -5.66
N GLU A 6 -23.29 -5.58 -6.02
CA GLU A 6 -23.42 -4.58 -7.11
C GLU A 6 -22.50 -3.39 -6.79
N GLY A 7 -21.46 -3.19 -7.59
CA GLY A 7 -20.47 -2.10 -7.42
C GLY A 7 -19.02 -2.53 -7.25
N PHE A 8 -18.72 -3.82 -7.09
CA PHE A 8 -17.33 -4.30 -7.04
C PHE A 8 -16.57 -4.04 -8.35
N ASP A 9 -17.26 -4.11 -9.49
CA ASP A 9 -16.66 -3.85 -10.82
C ASP A 9 -16.16 -2.41 -11.00
N ALA A 10 -16.65 -1.45 -10.21
CA ALA A 10 -16.22 -0.05 -10.28
C ALA A 10 -15.05 0.27 -9.34
N PHE A 11 -14.73 -0.62 -8.40
CA PHE A 11 -13.64 -0.41 -7.44
C PHE A 11 -12.31 -0.92 -8.02
N SER A 12 -11.50 0.00 -8.54
CA SER A 12 -10.13 -0.29 -8.99
C SER A 12 -9.14 0.33 -8.00
N PRO A 13 -8.74 -0.39 -6.94
CA PRO A 13 -7.75 0.10 -5.99
C PRO A 13 -6.41 0.26 -6.70
N GLN A 14 -5.78 1.42 -6.49
CA GLN A 14 -4.44 1.68 -7.00
C GLN A 14 -3.45 1.18 -5.98
N TYR A 15 -2.55 0.28 -6.40
CA TYR A 15 -1.49 -0.22 -5.54
C TYR A 15 -0.16 0.36 -5.98
N LEU A 16 0.65 0.76 -5.00
CA LEU A 16 2.02 1.22 -5.20
C LEU A 16 2.95 0.37 -4.35
N ASP A 17 4.07 -0.04 -4.92
CA ASP A 17 5.14 -0.65 -4.15
C ASP A 17 6.13 0.44 -3.73
N ILE A 18 6.44 0.51 -2.44
CA ILE A 18 7.33 1.51 -1.84
C ILE A 18 8.31 0.84 -0.88
N GLU A 19 9.38 1.57 -0.55
CA GLU A 19 10.31 1.22 0.53
C GLU A 19 10.10 2.17 1.70
N VAL A 20 9.89 1.62 2.90
CA VAL A 20 9.78 2.39 4.15
C VAL A 20 10.72 1.76 5.17
N ASP A 21 11.65 2.54 5.71
CA ASP A 21 12.64 2.09 6.71
C ASP A 21 13.40 0.80 6.33
N GLY A 22 13.67 0.62 5.03
CA GLY A 22 14.36 -0.56 4.49
C GLY A 22 13.45 -1.75 4.19
N PHE A 23 12.14 -1.63 4.41
CA PHE A 23 11.15 -2.65 4.11
C PHE A 23 10.39 -2.32 2.83
N MET A 24 10.46 -3.24 1.87
CA MET A 24 9.62 -3.20 0.68
C MET A 24 8.19 -3.60 1.05
N MET A 25 7.21 -2.80 0.66
CA MET A 25 5.79 -3.08 0.92
C MET A 25 4.90 -2.55 -0.19
N GLN A 26 3.72 -3.15 -0.30
CA GLN A 26 2.65 -2.65 -1.15
C GLN A 26 1.69 -1.82 -0.32
N ILE A 27 1.32 -0.66 -0.85
CA ILE A 27 0.37 0.26 -0.24
C ILE A 27 -0.78 0.56 -1.20
N GLU A 28 -1.92 0.89 -0.62
CA GLU A 28 -3.06 1.50 -1.31
C GLU A 28 -3.12 2.98 -0.87
N PRO A 29 -2.84 3.94 -1.77
CA PRO A 29 -2.97 5.36 -1.47
C PRO A 29 -4.38 5.72 -1.02
N LEU A 30 -4.45 6.49 0.06
CA LEU A 30 -5.63 7.17 0.56
C LEU A 30 -5.50 8.67 0.28
N SER A 31 -6.55 9.44 0.57
CA SER A 31 -6.50 10.90 0.49
C SER A 31 -5.50 11.50 1.48
N GLY A 32 -4.87 12.61 1.13
CA GLY A 32 -4.11 13.43 2.08
C GLY A 32 -2.74 12.85 2.49
N TYR A 33 -2.00 12.27 1.54
CA TYR A 33 -0.67 11.70 1.78
C TYR A 33 -0.65 10.54 2.77
N GLN A 34 -1.79 9.87 2.92
CA GLN A 34 -1.91 8.66 3.70
C GLN A 34 -2.02 7.47 2.77
N ALA A 35 -1.61 6.30 3.24
CA ALA A 35 -1.80 5.06 2.53
C ALA A 35 -2.05 3.93 3.52
N ARG A 36 -2.77 2.92 3.06
CA ARG A 36 -2.96 1.67 3.80
C ARG A 36 -1.92 0.65 3.36
N ILE A 37 -1.26 -0.01 4.30
CA ILE A 37 -0.40 -1.14 4.00
C ILE A 37 -1.26 -2.31 3.54
N VAL A 38 -1.02 -2.81 2.34
CA VAL A 38 -1.71 -3.99 1.78
C VAL A 38 -0.95 -5.25 2.14
N ARG A 39 0.38 -5.25 1.96
CA ARG A 39 1.27 -6.35 2.34
C ARG A 39 2.72 -5.90 2.47
N LEU A 40 3.47 -6.62 3.30
CA LEU A 40 4.93 -6.53 3.41
C LEU A 40 5.59 -7.51 2.44
N TYR A 41 6.68 -7.11 1.79
CA TYR A 41 7.55 -7.99 1.02
C TYR A 41 8.79 -8.34 1.84
N SER A 42 8.64 -9.27 2.78
CA SER A 42 9.78 -9.82 3.53
C SER A 42 9.85 -11.33 3.44
N CYS A 43 11.07 -11.84 3.30
CA CYS A 43 11.42 -13.25 3.41
C CYS A 43 11.65 -13.68 4.87
N ASN A 44 11.75 -12.74 5.81
CA ASN A 44 11.90 -13.01 7.23
C ASN A 44 10.52 -12.97 7.92
N PRO A 45 10.02 -14.09 8.46
CA PRO A 45 8.72 -14.14 9.12
C PRO A 45 8.59 -13.21 10.33
N GLN A 46 9.70 -12.91 11.00
CA GLN A 46 9.69 -12.05 12.19
C GLN A 46 9.27 -10.62 11.88
N ASP A 47 9.47 -10.15 10.64
CA ASP A 47 9.13 -8.79 10.23
C ASP A 47 7.59 -8.58 10.19
N TYR A 48 6.82 -9.65 9.97
CA TYR A 48 5.36 -9.62 10.01
C TYR A 48 4.80 -9.46 11.44
N LEU A 49 5.65 -9.64 12.47
CA LEU A 49 5.27 -9.41 13.86
C LEU A 49 5.47 -7.95 14.29
N ASN A 50 6.05 -7.11 13.43
CA ASN A 50 6.17 -5.68 13.70
C ASN A 50 4.83 -4.98 13.46
N GLU A 51 4.21 -4.51 14.54
CA GLU A 51 2.91 -3.85 14.52
C GLU A 51 2.85 -2.62 13.60
N HIS A 52 3.99 -1.93 13.40
CA HIS A 52 4.09 -0.76 12.53
C HIS A 52 3.89 -1.07 11.04
N PHE A 53 4.18 -2.29 10.60
CA PHE A 53 4.12 -2.70 9.19
C PHE A 53 3.04 -3.75 8.92
N THR A 54 2.06 -3.85 9.83
CA THR A 54 0.95 -4.79 9.70
C THR A 54 0.01 -4.38 8.55
N PRO A 55 -0.47 -5.35 7.74
CA PRO A 55 -1.52 -5.11 6.77
C PRO A 55 -2.74 -4.45 7.40
N GLY A 56 -3.29 -3.43 6.74
CA GLY A 56 -4.40 -2.61 7.22
C GLY A 56 -3.97 -1.33 7.95
N SER A 57 -2.72 -1.23 8.39
CA SER A 57 -2.19 -0.02 9.04
C SER A 57 -2.16 1.17 8.09
N ILE A 58 -2.48 2.36 8.63
CA ILE A 58 -2.43 3.62 7.90
C ILE A 58 -1.10 4.30 8.20
N ILE A 59 -0.33 4.57 7.15
CA ILE A 59 0.93 5.30 7.22
C ILE A 59 0.83 6.61 6.45
N SER A 60 1.63 7.59 6.83
CA SER A 60 1.83 8.80 6.01
C SER A 60 3.00 8.56 5.06
N TYR A 61 2.86 8.94 3.80
CA TYR A 61 3.90 8.80 2.79
C TYR A 61 3.97 10.04 1.90
N GLN A 62 5.16 10.37 1.43
CA GLN A 62 5.35 11.44 0.45
C GLN A 62 5.52 10.82 -0.94
N PRO A 63 4.59 11.03 -1.87
CA PRO A 63 4.77 10.57 -3.24
C PRO A 63 5.95 11.31 -3.85
N GLN A 64 6.99 10.58 -4.22
CA GLN A 64 8.04 11.15 -5.05
C GLN A 64 7.46 11.34 -6.45
N LEU A 65 7.20 12.59 -6.83
CA LEU A 65 6.92 12.93 -8.22
C LEU A 65 8.16 12.53 -9.02
N ALA A 66 8.04 11.44 -9.78
CA ALA A 66 9.03 11.10 -10.80
C ALA A 66 9.02 12.24 -11.82
N VAL A 67 9.96 13.18 -11.66
CA VAL A 67 10.24 14.19 -12.66
C VAL A 67 10.88 13.48 -13.85
N ASN A 68 10.04 13.09 -14.82
CA ASN A 68 10.52 12.71 -16.13
C ASN A 68 11.17 13.95 -16.76
N SER A 69 12.47 14.10 -16.53
CA SER A 69 13.31 15.02 -17.27
C SER A 69 13.40 14.51 -18.70
N ALA A 70 12.46 14.93 -19.54
CA ALA A 70 12.55 14.74 -20.98
C ALA A 70 13.81 15.48 -21.46
N ARG A 71 14.80 14.71 -21.92
CA ARG A 71 15.90 15.21 -22.76
C ARG A 71 15.50 15.09 -24.22
#